data_AF-A0A2D2LWW5-F1
#
_entry.id   AF-A0A2D2LWW5-F1
#
_cell.length_a   1.000
_cell.length_b   1.000
_cell.length_c   1.000
_cell.angle_alpha   90.00
_cell.angle_beta   90.00
_cell.angle_gamma   90.00
#
_symmetry.space_group_name_H-M   'P 1'
#
loop_
_entity.id
_entity.type
_entity.pdbx_description
1 polymer ?
#
loop_
_entity_poly.entity_id
_entity_poly.type
_entity_poly.pdbx_seq_one_letter_code
_entity_poly.pdbx_strand_id
1 'polypeptide(L)'
;MSDPSMQFFIKCQNIETGEVVTYRFAHQADLLAFSLQLGRKKLAIVDTHIAFYDIEPVFNPFEGGSVPISAAEINTALDGRLL
;
A
#
# COMPACT_ATOMS: atom_id res chain seq x y z
N MET A 1 13.24 16.47 7.73
CA MET A 1 12.63 15.14 7.54
C MET A 1 11.15 15.32 7.80
N SER A 2 10.29 14.97 6.83
CA SER A 2 8.85 14.99 7.03
C SER A 2 8.48 13.83 7.96
N ASP A 3 7.59 14.04 8.92
CA ASP A 3 7.10 12.93 9.75
C ASP A 3 6.40 11.89 8.85
N PRO A 4 6.73 10.60 8.97
CA PRO A 4 6.14 9.56 8.15
C PRO A 4 4.62 9.54 8.37
N SER A 5 3.86 9.72 7.29
CA SER A 5 2.40 9.73 7.37
C SER A 5 1.84 8.35 7.07
N MET A 6 1.16 7.77 8.06
CA MET A 6 0.45 6.50 7.92
C MET A 6 -0.99 6.77 7.47
N GLN A 7 -1.46 6.06 6.46
CA GLN A 7 -2.82 6.14 5.95
C GLN A 7 -3.45 4.74 5.91
N PHE A 8 -4.71 4.67 6.31
CA PHE A 8 -5.49 3.43 6.34
C PHE A 8 -6.51 3.45 5.20
N PHE A 9 -6.60 2.35 4.48
CA PHE A 9 -7.55 2.19 3.39
C PHE A 9 -8.44 0.99 3.64
N ILE A 10 -9.76 1.18 3.47
CA ILE A 10 -10.73 0.09 3.43
C ILE A 10 -11.49 0.19 2.12
N LYS A 11 -11.43 -0.88 1.33
CA LYS A 11 -12.28 -1.06 0.16
C LYS A 11 -13.52 -1.83 0.56
N CYS A 12 -14.67 -1.21 0.32
CA CYS A 12 -15.97 -1.81 0.60
C CYS A 12 -16.79 -1.98 -0.68
N GLN A 13 -17.64 -2.99 -0.70
CA GLN A 13 -18.72 -3.12 -1.67
C GLN A 13 -20.06 -2.83 -0.98
N ASN A 14 -20.89 -1.99 -1.59
CA ASN A 14 -22.28 -1.84 -1.21
C ASN A 14 -23.04 -3.11 -1.61
N ILE A 15 -23.65 -3.78 -0.64
CA ILE A 15 -24.33 -5.07 -0.88
C ILE A 15 -25.66 -4.91 -1.63
N GLU A 16 -26.25 -3.72 -1.65
CA GLU A 16 -27.51 -3.44 -2.33
C GLU A 16 -27.27 -3.02 -3.78
N THR A 17 -26.26 -2.19 -4.03
CA THR A 17 -25.97 -1.64 -5.37
C THR A 17 -24.84 -2.35 -6.11
N GLY A 18 -24.01 -3.12 -5.39
CA GLY A 18 -22.79 -3.74 -5.92
C GLY A 18 -21.63 -2.76 -6.13
N GLU A 19 -21.81 -1.46 -5.85
CA GLU A 19 -20.79 -0.42 -6.02
C GLU A 19 -19.60 -0.65 -5.10
N VAL A 20 -18.39 -0.44 -5.61
CA VAL A 20 -17.15 -0.63 -4.85
C VAL A 20 -16.47 0.72 -4.62
N VAL A 21 -16.24 1.06 -3.36
CA VAL A 21 -15.67 2.34 -2.93
C VAL A 21 -14.51 2.11 -1.98
N THR A 22 -13.43 2.87 -2.16
CA THR A 22 -12.28 2.88 -1.24
C THR A 22 -12.36 4.09 -0.33
N TYR A 23 -12.40 3.86 0.97
CA TYR A 23 -12.35 4.88 2.02
C TYR A 23 -10.92 5.02 2.53
N ARG A 24 -10.53 6.26 2.87
CA ARG A 24 -9.20 6.61 3.36
C ARG A 24 -9.31 7.31 4.70
N PHE A 25 -8.45 6.93 5.64
CA PHE A 25 -8.42 7.50 6.99
C PHE A 25 -6.98 7.86 7.37
N ALA A 26 -6.81 9.02 8.02
CA ALA A 26 -5.52 9.44 8.57
C ALA A 26 -5.28 8.89 9.98
N HIS A 27 -6.35 8.59 10.72
CA HIS A 27 -6.26 8.11 12.10
C HIS A 27 -6.97 6.76 12.28
N GLN A 28 -6.38 5.89 13.08
CA GLN A 28 -6.93 4.57 13.40
C GLN A 28 -8.29 4.67 14.11
N ALA A 29 -8.51 5.72 14.91
CA ALA A 29 -9.79 5.93 15.60
C ALA A 29 -10.96 6.12 14.60
N ASP A 30 -10.73 6.86 13.51
CA ASP A 30 -11.74 7.11 12.48
C ASP A 30 -12.06 5.84 11.69
N LEU A 31 -11.02 5.05 11.38
CA LEU A 31 -11.14 3.73 10.76
C LEU A 31 -12.04 2.80 11.60
N LEU A 32 -11.79 2.76 12.91
CA LEU A 32 -12.53 1.91 13.84
C LEU A 32 -14.00 2.39 13.95
N ALA A 33 -14.21 3.70 14.13
CA ALA A 33 -15.53 4.29 14.18
C ALA A 33 -16.33 4.01 12.90
N PHE A 34 -15.69 4.09 11.73
CA PHE A 34 -16.31 3.75 10.45
C PHE A 34 -16.66 2.26 10.35
N SER A 35 -15.74 1.38 10.76
CA SER A 35 -15.92 -0.08 10.69
C SER A 35 -17.11 -0.55 11.53
N LEU A 36 -17.37 0.09 12.67
CA LEU A 36 -18.53 -0.18 13.51
C LEU A 36 -19.88 0.18 12.83
N GLN A 37 -19.86 1.04 11.80
CA GLN A 37 -21.06 1.46 11.06
C GLN A 37 -21.29 0.67 9.76
N LEU A 38 -20.41 -0.26 9.38
CA LEU A 38 -20.48 -0.97 8.08
C LEU A 38 -21.80 -1.70 7.87
N GLY A 39 -22.29 -2.43 8.87
CA GLY A 39 -23.56 -3.16 8.78
C GLY A 39 -24.76 -2.22 8.58
N ARG A 40 -24.76 -1.04 9.22
CA ARG A 40 -25.79 -0.01 9.02
C ARG A 40 -25.70 0.63 7.64
N LYS A 41 -24.48 0.78 7.11
CA LYS A 41 -24.18 1.32 5.78
C LYS A 41 -24.33 0.30 4.65
N LYS A 42 -24.69 -0.95 4.95
CA LYS A 42 -24.84 -2.03 3.95
C LYS A 42 -23.55 -2.25 3.15
N LEU A 43 -22.40 -2.15 3.82
CA LEU A 43 -21.08 -2.30 3.22
C LEU A 43 -20.43 -3.61 3.67
N ALA A 44 -19.89 -4.37 2.71
CA ALA A 44 -19.01 -5.52 2.96
C ALA A 44 -17.56 -5.12 2.69
N ILE A 45 -16.63 -5.48 3.57
CA ILE A 45 -15.20 -5.24 3.36
C ILE A 45 -14.69 -6.23 2.31
N VAL A 46 -13.97 -5.72 1.32
CA VAL A 46 -13.36 -6.49 0.23
C VAL A 46 -11.84 -6.54 0.36
N ASP A 47 -11.22 -5.42 0.77
CA ASP A 47 -9.77 -5.31 0.93
C ASP A 47 -9.40 -4.26 1.99
N THR A 48 -8.26 -4.44 2.65
CA THR A 48 -7.71 -3.50 3.62
C THR A 48 -6.20 -3.41 3.48
N HIS A 49 -5.65 -2.20 3.40
CA HIS A 49 -4.20 -1.99 3.41
C HIS A 49 -3.81 -0.71 4.15
N ILE A 50 -2.56 -0.69 4.64
CA ILE A 50 -1.94 0.46 5.29
C ILE A 50 -0.83 0.93 4.38
N ALA A 51 -0.86 2.21 4.02
CA ALA A 51 0.21 2.85 3.30
C ALA A 51 1.01 3.74 4.25
N PHE A 52 2.32 3.68 4.11
CA PHE A 52 3.22 4.58 4.80
C PHE A 52 3.88 5.47 3.75
N TYR A 53 3.77 6.78 3.93
CA TYR A 53 4.38 7.79 3.08
C TYR A 53 5.53 8.47 3.82
N ASP A 54 6.45 9.04 3.05
CA ASP A 54 7.60 9.79 3.58
C ASP A 54 8.49 8.97 4.53
N ILE A 55 8.49 7.64 4.41
CA ILE A 55 9.52 6.81 5.04
C ILE A 55 10.80 6.94 4.21
N GLU A 56 11.91 7.26 4.86
CA GLU A 56 13.22 7.05 4.26
C GLU A 56 13.36 5.59 3.78
N PRO A 57 13.87 5.34 2.56
CA PRO A 57 14.10 3.96 2.13
C PRO A 57 15.12 3.31 3.07
N VAL A 58 14.63 2.49 4.02
CA VAL A 58 15.51 1.69 4.92
C VAL A 58 16.40 0.74 4.11
N PHE A 59 16.00 0.45 2.87
CA PHE A 59 16.79 -0.20 1.84
C PHE A 59 16.86 0.68 0.60
N ASN A 60 17.84 1.58 0.56
CA ASN A 60 18.33 2.12 -0.68
C ASN A 60 19.55 1.29 -1.14
N PRO A 61 19.38 0.23 -1.95
CA PRO A 61 20.51 -0.56 -2.45
C PRO A 61 21.45 0.26 -3.36
N PHE A 62 21.10 1.52 -3.65
CA PHE A 62 21.86 2.43 -4.50
C PHE A 62 22.63 3.51 -3.71
N GLU A 63 22.56 3.51 -2.37
CA GLU A 63 23.19 4.54 -1.53
C GLU A 63 24.70 4.34 -1.31
N GLY A 64 25.24 3.20 -1.75
CA GLY A 64 26.68 2.97 -1.88
C GLY A 64 27.09 3.08 -3.35
N GLY A 65 27.41 4.29 -3.82
CA GLY A 65 28.02 4.53 -5.14
C GLY A 65 27.36 3.74 -6.26
N SER A 66 26.16 4.16 -6.68
CA SER A 66 25.41 3.50 -7.76
C SER A 66 26.26 3.32 -9.02
N VAL A 67 26.77 2.11 -9.24
CA VAL A 67 27.28 1.72 -10.54
C VAL A 67 26.05 1.46 -11.41
N PRO A 68 25.91 2.09 -12.60
CA PRO A 68 24.75 1.87 -13.44
C PRO A 68 24.67 0.39 -13.80
N ILE A 69 23.52 -0.23 -13.50
CA ILE A 69 23.25 -1.62 -13.86
C ILE A 69 23.32 -1.72 -15.39
N SER A 70 24.23 -2.56 -15.89
CA SER A 70 24.41 -2.78 -17.30
C SER A 70 23.27 -3.65 -17.87
N ALA A 71 22.97 -3.48 -19.15
CA ALA A 71 21.98 -4.32 -19.83
C ALA A 71 22.30 -5.83 -19.75
N ALA A 72 23.58 -6.19 -19.59
CA ALA A 72 24.02 -7.57 -19.43
C ALA A 72 23.59 -8.16 -18.07
N GLU A 73 23.66 -7.37 -17.00
CA GLU A 73 23.24 -7.78 -15.65
C GLU A 73 21.72 -7.95 -15.59
N ILE A 74 20.97 -7.06 -16.24
CA ILE A 74 19.50 -7.17 -16.38
C ILE A 74 19.14 -8.46 -17.11
N ASN A 75 19.79 -8.74 -18.25
CA ASN A 75 19.49 -9.94 -19.03
C ASN A 75 19.85 -11.22 -18.27
N THR A 76 20.95 -11.22 -17.53
CA THR A 76 21.36 -12.40 -16.73
C THR A 76 20.37 -12.68 -15.60
N ALA A 77 19.90 -11.64 -14.91
CA ALA A 77 18.90 -11.76 -13.85
C ALA A 77 17.54 -12.26 -14.37
N LEU A 78 17.14 -11.81 -15.57
CA LEU A 78 15.90 -12.24 -16.22
C LEU A 78 15.99 -13.65 -16.82
N ASP A 79 17.18 -14.09 -17.23
CA ASP A 79 17.41 -15.42 -17.81
C ASP A 79 17.51 -16.52 -16.73
N GLY A 80 17.42 -16.16 -15.45
CA GLY A 80 17.32 -17.11 -14.31
C GLY A 80 18.54 -18.01 -14.12
N ARG A 81 19.65 -17.73 -14.81
CA ARG A 81 20.90 -18.46 -14.68
C ARG A 81 21.66 -17.91 -13.49
N LEU A 82 21.64 -18.67 -12.40
CA LEU A 82 22.56 -18.47 -11.27
C LEU A 82 23.99 -18.65 -11.78
N LEU A 83 24.88 -17.72 -11.41
CA LEU A 83 26.33 -17.86 -11.54
C LEU A 83 26.82 -19.10 -10.75
#